data_AF-A0A6N7IF38-F1
#
_entry.id   AF-A0A6N7IF38-F1
#
_cell.length_a   1.000
_cell.length_b   1.000
_cell.length_c   1.000
_cell.angle_alpha   90.00
_cell.angle_beta   90.00
_cell.angle_gamma   90.00
#
_symmetry.space_group_name_H-M   'P 1'
#
loop_
_entity.id
_entity.type
_entity.pdbx_description
1 polymer ?
#
loop_
_entity_poly.entity_id
_entity_poly.type
_entity_poly.pdbx_seq_one_letter_code
_entity_poly.pdbx_strand_id
1 'polypeptide(L)'
;MLQAFVYNEVAVLVRHWFEIDLADSHLEHGARIELRRLDAQPHRGSESAAQRILLDQPVWRADLFDRIDGAPGAFEAAHFHPRFDGVEPSERHWADVVKAQPWEWLQGQLSDVGELAVTAGVTLRDPTADAAQVRADAPAIVAAPQSRAPTQCRSAEQCYAWTQDVAHAVHLMLDTLARPDLLDHDRVSPWRH
;
A
#
# COMPACT_ATOMS: atom_id res chain seq x y z
N MET A 1 -2.28 -10.64 4.37
CA MET A 1 -3.66 -10.26 4.79
C MET A 1 -3.93 -8.88 4.25
N LEU A 2 -4.93 -8.76 3.39
CA LEU A 2 -5.40 -7.49 2.84
C LEU A 2 -6.63 -7.01 3.61
N GLN A 3 -6.61 -5.77 4.06
CA GLN A 3 -7.77 -5.07 4.61
C GLN A 3 -8.24 -4.03 3.59
N ALA A 4 -9.55 -3.88 3.45
CA ALA A 4 -10.15 -2.86 2.59
C ALA A 4 -11.25 -2.13 3.36
N PHE A 5 -11.15 -0.81 3.40
CA PHE A 5 -12.19 0.11 3.86
C PHE A 5 -12.86 0.67 2.62
N VAL A 6 -14.12 0.33 2.39
CA VAL A 6 -14.80 0.56 1.10
C VAL A 6 -15.96 1.54 1.32
N TYR A 7 -15.94 2.62 0.56
CA TYR A 7 -16.91 3.72 0.62
C TYR A 7 -17.70 3.78 -0.70
N ASN A 8 -18.25 4.96 -1.03
CA ASN A 8 -19.13 5.08 -2.19
C ASN A 8 -18.35 5.04 -3.51
N GLU A 9 -17.27 5.83 -3.62
CA GLU A 9 -16.46 5.90 -4.84
C GLU A 9 -14.99 5.60 -4.62
N VAL A 10 -14.55 5.48 -3.37
CA VAL A 10 -13.17 5.17 -3.02
C VAL A 10 -13.05 4.00 -2.04
N ALA A 11 -11.90 3.35 -2.05
CA ALA A 11 -11.51 2.39 -1.04
C ALA A 11 -10.06 2.62 -0.61
N VAL A 12 -9.79 2.39 0.67
CA VAL A 12 -8.44 2.35 1.22
C VAL A 12 -8.06 0.90 1.45
N LEU A 13 -7.03 0.44 0.75
CA LEU A 13 -6.47 -0.90 0.86
C LEU A 13 -5.23 -0.83 1.74
N VAL A 14 -5.08 -1.79 2.64
CA VAL A 14 -3.93 -1.89 3.54
C VAL A 14 -3.43 -3.33 3.55
N ARG A 15 -2.12 -3.51 3.33
CA ARG A 15 -1.46 -4.80 3.49
C ARG A 15 -0.02 -4.62 3.97
N HIS A 16 0.57 -5.71 4.46
CA HIS A 16 2.02 -5.78 4.58
C HIS A 16 2.63 -6.01 3.20
N TRP A 17 3.81 -5.46 2.97
CA TRP A 17 4.56 -5.60 1.73
C TRP A 17 6.03 -5.91 2.03
N PHE A 18 6.64 -6.63 1.09
CA PHE A 18 8.05 -6.95 1.09
C PHE A 18 8.58 -6.60 -0.31
N GLU A 19 9.63 -5.79 -0.35
CA GLU A 19 10.21 -5.26 -1.57
C GLU A 19 11.69 -5.57 -1.63
N ILE A 20 12.17 -5.85 -2.84
CA ILE A 20 13.58 -6.01 -3.15
C ILE A 20 13.89 -4.91 -4.15
N ASP A 21 14.78 -4.00 -3.79
CA ASP A 21 15.22 -2.97 -4.73
C ASP A 21 15.94 -3.65 -5.91
N LEU A 22 15.46 -3.40 -7.12
CA LEU A 22 15.93 -4.10 -8.31
C LEU A 22 17.35 -3.71 -8.71
N ALA A 23 17.83 -2.53 -8.29
CA ALA A 23 19.12 -2.00 -8.66
C ALA A 23 20.24 -2.45 -7.70
N ASP A 24 19.96 -2.48 -6.40
CA ASP A 24 20.98 -2.76 -5.37
C ASP A 24 20.69 -3.95 -4.44
N SER A 25 19.55 -4.62 -4.64
CA SER A 25 19.11 -5.81 -3.89
C SER A 25 18.86 -5.58 -2.40
N HIS A 26 18.74 -4.32 -1.95
CA HIS A 26 18.30 -4.05 -0.58
C HIS A 26 16.88 -4.54 -0.34
N LEU A 27 16.65 -5.05 0.87
CA LEU A 27 15.38 -5.59 1.28
C LEU A 27 14.63 -4.56 2.12
N GLU A 28 13.36 -4.35 1.77
CA GLU A 28 12.47 -3.42 2.45
C GLU A 28 11.19 -4.14 2.84
N HIS A 29 10.56 -3.68 3.92
CA HIS A 29 9.28 -4.23 4.34
C HIS A 29 8.47 -3.20 5.12
N GLY A 30 7.16 -3.38 5.16
CA GLY A 30 6.28 -2.54 5.96
C GLY A 30 4.85 -2.53 5.46
N ALA A 31 4.15 -1.43 5.72
CA ALA A 31 2.75 -1.31 5.35
C ALA A 31 2.60 -0.55 4.02
N ARG A 32 1.89 -1.15 3.07
CA ARG A 32 1.43 -0.51 1.84
C ARG A 32 -0.02 -0.08 2.01
N ILE A 33 -0.30 1.18 1.71
CA ILE A 33 -1.62 1.79 1.76
C ILE A 33 -1.94 2.33 0.38
N GLU A 34 -3.11 1.97 -0.16
CA GLU A 34 -3.53 2.41 -1.49
C GLU A 34 -4.92 3.02 -1.43
N LEU A 35 -5.10 4.19 -2.04
CA LEU A 35 -6.41 4.73 -2.37
C LEU A 35 -6.78 4.23 -3.78
N ARG A 36 -7.91 3.55 -3.89
CA ARG A 36 -8.46 3.02 -5.14
C ARG A 36 -9.80 3.69 -5.41
N ARG A 37 -10.11 3.95 -6.67
CA ARG A 37 -11.46 4.32 -7.09
C ARG A 37 -12.28 3.06 -7.31
N LEU A 38 -13.55 3.10 -6.93
CA LEU A 38 -14.54 2.09 -7.25
C LEU A 38 -15.18 2.40 -8.61
N ASP A 39 -15.19 1.40 -9.48
CA ASP A 39 -15.94 1.48 -10.72
C ASP A 39 -17.37 1.00 -10.51
N ALA A 40 -18.33 1.82 -10.93
CA ALA A 40 -19.74 1.46 -10.92
C ALA A 40 -19.95 0.21 -11.79
N GLN A 41 -20.54 -0.83 -11.17
CA GLN A 41 -20.81 -2.10 -11.84
C GLN A 41 -22.26 -2.15 -12.31
N PRO A 42 -22.54 -2.70 -13.51
CA PRO A 42 -23.91 -3.00 -13.91
C PRO A 42 -24.57 -3.92 -12.89
N HIS A 43 -25.83 -3.62 -12.54
CA HIS A 43 -26.63 -4.48 -11.67
C HIS A 43 -26.74 -5.88 -12.29
N ARG A 44 -26.58 -6.92 -11.47
CA ARG A 44 -26.72 -8.31 -11.89
C ARG A 44 -27.76 -9.03 -11.05
N GLY A 45 -28.55 -9.88 -11.72
CA GLY A 45 -29.57 -10.70 -11.06
C GLY A 45 -30.76 -9.89 -10.55
N SER A 46 -31.45 -10.43 -9.55
CA SER A 46 -32.58 -9.77 -8.88
C SER A 46 -32.11 -8.65 -7.93
N GLU A 47 -33.05 -7.94 -7.32
CA GLU A 47 -32.79 -6.91 -6.31
C GLU A 47 -32.03 -7.43 -5.08
N SER A 48 -32.12 -8.73 -4.79
CA SER A 48 -31.44 -9.38 -3.66
C SER A 48 -30.11 -10.05 -4.03
N ALA A 49 -29.71 -10.00 -5.31
CA ALA A 49 -28.50 -10.66 -5.77
C ALA A 49 -27.24 -9.95 -5.24
N ALA A 50 -26.21 -10.72 -4.91
CA ALA A 50 -24.91 -10.17 -4.54
C ALA A 50 -24.30 -9.41 -5.73
N GLN A 51 -23.93 -8.15 -5.54
CA GLN A 51 -23.33 -7.32 -6.59
C GLN A 51 -21.81 -7.47 -6.62
N ARG A 52 -21.17 -7.00 -7.69
CA ARG A 52 -19.70 -6.94 -7.78
C ARG A 52 -19.22 -5.66 -7.08
N ILE A 53 -18.10 -5.76 -6.39
CA ILE A 53 -17.31 -4.61 -5.91
C ILE A 53 -15.97 -4.71 -6.62
N LEU A 54 -15.62 -3.68 -7.40
CA LEU A 54 -14.38 -3.64 -8.16
C LEU A 54 -13.52 -2.49 -7.65
N LEU A 55 -12.38 -2.84 -7.04
CA LEU A 55 -11.36 -1.91 -6.56
C LEU A 55 -10.20 -1.96 -7.56
N ASP A 56 -10.26 -1.15 -8.62
CA ASP A 56 -9.34 -1.26 -9.76
C ASP A 56 -8.41 -0.05 -9.86
N GLN A 57 -8.93 1.10 -10.32
CA GLN A 57 -8.12 2.27 -10.63
C GLN A 57 -7.32 2.78 -9.40
N PRO A 58 -5.97 2.71 -9.42
CA PRO A 58 -5.12 3.32 -8.39
C PRO A 58 -5.17 4.83 -8.49
N VAL A 59 -5.31 5.48 -7.34
CA VAL A 59 -5.35 6.94 -7.20
C VAL A 59 -4.06 7.41 -6.54
N TRP A 60 -3.72 6.80 -5.40
CA TRP A 60 -2.61 7.21 -4.56
C TRP A 60 -2.07 6.00 -3.80
N ARG A 61 -0.77 6.00 -3.48
CA ARG A 61 -0.14 4.96 -2.67
C ARG A 61 0.88 5.52 -1.69
N ALA A 62 0.92 4.99 -0.48
CA ALA A 62 2.03 5.17 0.45
C ALA A 62 2.63 3.81 0.81
N ASP A 63 3.94 3.78 0.86
CA ASP A 63 4.76 2.65 1.20
C ASP A 63 5.57 3.03 2.44
N LEU A 64 5.06 2.66 3.61
CA LEU A 64 5.63 3.02 4.92
C LEU A 64 6.59 1.93 5.38
N PHE A 65 7.77 1.90 4.76
CA PHE A 65 8.73 0.80 4.87
C PHE A 65 9.99 1.16 5.65
N ASP A 66 10.55 0.16 6.33
CA ASP A 66 11.94 0.14 6.76
C ASP A 66 12.78 -0.64 5.75
N ARG A 67 14.09 -0.38 5.79
CA ARG A 67 15.10 -1.32 5.30
C ARG A 67 15.33 -2.40 6.35
N ILE A 68 15.46 -3.67 5.93
CA ILE A 68 15.69 -4.80 6.84
C ILE A 68 17.06 -4.73 7.54
N ASP A 69 18.05 -4.11 6.89
CA ASP A 69 19.40 -3.89 7.43
C ASP A 69 19.53 -2.57 8.22
N GLY A 70 18.46 -1.77 8.28
CA GLY A 70 18.40 -0.49 8.96
C GLY A 70 17.91 -0.57 10.41
N ALA A 71 17.74 0.60 11.03
CA ALA A 71 17.17 0.70 12.37
C ALA A 71 15.64 0.43 12.32
N PRO A 72 15.09 -0.51 13.11
CA PRO A 72 13.66 -0.76 13.12
C PRO A 72 12.85 0.46 13.55
N GLY A 73 11.85 0.82 12.76
CA GLY A 73 10.97 1.98 12.94
C GLY A 73 11.57 3.31 12.48
N ALA A 74 12.66 3.30 11.72
CA ALA A 74 13.27 4.52 11.19
C ALA A 74 12.62 5.02 9.89
N PHE A 75 11.81 4.18 9.25
CA PHE A 75 11.09 4.41 8.00
C PHE A 75 12.01 4.91 6.88
N GLU A 76 13.23 4.38 6.81
CA GLU A 76 14.27 4.85 5.89
C GLU A 76 13.89 4.71 4.42
N ALA A 77 13.07 3.70 4.10
CA ALA A 77 12.53 3.40 2.78
C ALA A 77 11.10 3.94 2.57
N ALA A 78 10.56 4.72 3.51
CA ALA A 78 9.20 5.20 3.39
C ALA A 78 9.04 6.31 2.33
N HIS A 79 8.10 6.10 1.42
CA HIS A 79 7.82 6.96 0.27
C HIS A 79 6.34 6.90 -0.12
N PHE A 80 5.94 7.71 -1.10
CA PHE A 80 4.58 7.70 -1.64
C PHE A 80 4.56 8.01 -3.13
N HIS A 81 3.42 7.70 -3.75
CA HIS A 81 3.13 7.92 -5.15
C HIS A 81 1.84 8.75 -5.25
N PRO A 82 1.93 10.04 -5.61
CA PRO A 82 0.78 10.94 -5.64
C PRO A 82 -0.18 10.69 -6.81
N ARG A 83 0.27 9.93 -7.82
CA ARG A 83 -0.50 9.60 -9.03
C ARG A 83 -0.01 8.31 -9.67
N PHE A 84 -0.79 7.81 -10.62
CA PHE A 84 -0.50 6.64 -11.45
C PHE A 84 -0.70 6.96 -12.94
N ASP A 85 0.08 6.31 -13.81
CA ASP A 85 -0.17 6.24 -15.25
C ASP A 85 -0.72 4.85 -15.58
N GLY A 86 -2.04 4.77 -15.81
CA GLY A 86 -2.75 3.49 -15.83
C GLY A 86 -2.64 2.78 -14.49
N VAL A 87 -1.94 1.63 -14.47
CA VAL A 87 -1.69 0.84 -13.24
C VAL A 87 -0.29 1.06 -12.67
N GLU A 88 0.56 1.83 -13.37
CA GLU A 88 1.94 2.04 -12.99
C GLU A 88 2.06 3.26 -12.06
N PRO A 89 2.76 3.13 -10.92
CA PRO A 89 2.96 4.25 -10.01
C PRO A 89 3.86 5.31 -10.66
N SER A 90 3.65 6.58 -10.28
CA SER A 90 4.66 7.64 -10.51
C SER A 90 5.98 7.33 -9.79
N GLU A 91 7.01 8.17 -10.01
CA GLU A 91 8.27 8.06 -9.27
C GLU A 91 8.08 8.08 -7.74
N ARG A 92 9.05 7.54 -7.00
CA ARG A 92 9.01 7.55 -5.53
C ARG A 92 9.15 9.00 -5.03
N HIS A 93 8.17 9.50 -4.28
CA HIS A 93 8.27 10.77 -3.57
C HIS A 93 8.68 10.55 -2.11
N TRP A 94 9.70 11.29 -1.70
CA TRP A 94 10.27 11.25 -0.37
C TRP A 94 9.97 12.55 0.37
N ALA A 95 9.62 12.45 1.66
CA ALA A 95 9.48 13.61 2.51
C ALA A 95 9.89 13.27 3.94
N ASP A 96 10.66 14.16 4.59
CA ASP A 96 11.18 13.94 5.94
C ASP A 96 10.07 13.67 6.96
N VAL A 97 8.90 14.31 6.77
CA VAL A 97 7.72 14.10 7.63
C VAL A 97 7.17 12.67 7.54
N VAL A 98 7.28 12.02 6.37
CA VAL A 98 6.85 10.62 6.19
C VAL A 98 7.71 9.70 7.05
N LYS A 99 9.02 10.00 7.16
CA LYS A 99 9.96 9.22 7.98
C LYS A 99 9.81 9.52 9.46
N ALA A 100 9.71 10.80 9.82
CA ALA A 100 9.66 11.25 11.20
C ALA A 100 8.31 10.96 11.88
N GLN A 101 7.21 11.08 11.15
CA GLN A 101 5.83 11.02 11.68
C GLN A 101 4.89 10.29 10.69
N PRO A 102 5.18 9.03 10.31
CA PRO A 102 4.45 8.32 9.24
C PRO A 102 2.95 8.23 9.49
N TRP A 103 2.54 8.03 10.75
CA TRP A 103 1.13 7.83 11.10
C TRP A 103 0.34 9.14 11.13
N GLU A 104 0.93 10.21 11.67
CA GLU A 104 0.30 11.55 11.65
C GLU A 104 0.22 12.07 10.21
N TRP A 105 1.28 11.84 9.43
CA TRP A 105 1.29 12.15 8.00
C TRP A 105 0.21 11.38 7.24
N LEU A 106 0.11 10.06 7.44
CA LEU A 106 -0.92 9.23 6.79
C LEU A 106 -2.33 9.71 7.17
N GLN A 107 -2.58 10.00 8.44
CA GLN A 107 -3.85 10.55 8.90
C GLN A 107 -4.16 11.89 8.19
N GLY A 108 -3.15 12.74 8.02
CA GLY A 108 -3.26 13.98 7.26
C GLY A 108 -3.70 13.76 5.81
N GLN A 109 -3.08 12.79 5.11
CA GLN A 109 -3.44 12.44 3.73
C GLN A 109 -4.89 11.93 3.64
N LEU A 110 -5.28 11.03 4.54
CA LEU A 110 -6.62 10.42 4.56
C LEU A 110 -7.73 11.42 4.96
N SER A 111 -7.38 12.55 5.58
CA SER A 111 -8.35 13.56 5.96
C SER A 111 -9.00 14.27 4.77
N ASP A 112 -8.37 14.20 3.59
CA ASP A 112 -8.85 14.79 2.34
C ASP A 112 -8.54 13.91 1.12
N VAL A 113 -9.24 12.79 1.00
CA VAL A 113 -9.13 11.91 -0.18
C VAL A 113 -9.63 12.57 -1.47
N GLY A 114 -10.42 13.64 -1.38
CA GLY A 114 -10.84 14.43 -2.53
C GLY A 114 -9.63 15.11 -3.18
N GLU A 115 -8.78 15.73 -2.38
CA GLU A 115 -7.53 16.35 -2.86
C GLU A 115 -6.55 15.31 -3.44
N LEU A 116 -6.47 14.12 -2.84
CA LEU A 116 -5.69 13.01 -3.40
C LEU A 116 -6.20 12.62 -4.79
N ALA A 117 -7.52 12.51 -4.96
CA ALA A 117 -8.13 12.22 -6.25
C ALA A 117 -7.86 13.32 -7.29
N VAL A 118 -8.01 14.59 -6.91
CA VAL A 118 -7.70 15.74 -7.78
C VAL A 118 -6.24 15.72 -8.21
N THR A 119 -5.30 15.49 -7.28
CA THR A 119 -3.87 15.40 -7.56
C THR A 119 -3.55 14.27 -8.55
N ALA A 120 -4.25 13.14 -8.45
CA ALA A 120 -4.13 12.02 -9.35
C ALA A 120 -4.86 12.21 -10.70
N GLY A 121 -5.57 13.32 -10.90
CA GLY A 121 -6.38 13.56 -12.10
C GLY A 121 -7.67 12.73 -12.14
N VAL A 122 -8.13 12.24 -11.00
CA VAL A 122 -9.34 11.40 -10.87
C VAL A 122 -10.52 12.27 -10.41
N THR A 123 -11.63 12.17 -11.12
CA THR A 123 -12.89 12.86 -10.75
C THR A 123 -13.81 11.93 -9.96
N LEU A 124 -14.11 12.32 -8.73
CA LEU A 124 -15.17 11.72 -7.91
C LEU A 124 -16.48 12.50 -8.13
N ARG A 125 -17.64 11.84 -8.02
CA ARG A 125 -18.95 12.50 -8.15
C ARG A 125 -19.30 13.29 -6.89
N ASP A 126 -18.98 12.76 -5.71
CA ASP A 126 -19.17 13.42 -4.42
C ASP A 126 -17.93 13.27 -3.52
N PRO A 127 -16.84 14.00 -3.82
CA PRO A 127 -15.61 13.95 -3.03
C PRO A 127 -15.82 14.38 -1.57
N THR A 128 -16.83 15.21 -1.29
CA THR A 128 -17.11 15.68 0.07
C THR A 128 -17.65 14.55 0.95
N ALA A 129 -18.59 13.76 0.41
CA ALA A 129 -19.17 12.65 1.15
C ALA A 129 -18.16 11.52 1.42
N ASP A 130 -17.31 11.19 0.44
CA ASP A 130 -16.25 10.19 0.65
C ASP A 130 -15.20 10.69 1.63
N ALA A 131 -14.76 11.95 1.54
CA ALA A 131 -13.81 12.52 2.50
C ALA A 131 -14.35 12.55 3.93
N ALA A 132 -15.63 12.84 4.12
CA ALA A 132 -16.26 12.82 5.44
C ALA A 132 -16.28 11.40 6.05
N GLN A 133 -16.58 10.38 5.25
CA GLN A 133 -16.62 8.99 5.72
C GLN A 133 -15.23 8.44 6.02
N VAL A 134 -14.26 8.65 5.10
CA VAL A 134 -12.86 8.25 5.34
C VAL A 134 -12.31 8.92 6.59
N ARG A 135 -12.59 10.22 6.78
CA ARG A 135 -12.16 10.95 7.98
C ARG A 135 -12.77 10.41 9.26
N ALA A 136 -14.05 10.00 9.23
CA ALA A 136 -14.71 9.41 10.39
C ALA A 136 -14.05 8.08 10.81
N ASP A 137 -13.58 7.30 9.83
CA ASP A 137 -12.92 6.01 10.05
C ASP A 137 -11.40 6.10 10.14
N ALA A 138 -10.80 7.28 9.98
CA ALA A 138 -9.35 7.47 9.94
C ALA A 138 -8.60 6.76 11.08
N PRO A 139 -9.07 6.76 12.35
CA PRO A 139 -8.42 6.00 13.42
C PRO A 139 -8.32 4.49 13.12
N ALA A 140 -9.37 3.89 12.58
CA ALA A 140 -9.39 2.47 12.21
C ALA A 140 -8.51 2.19 10.99
N ILE A 141 -8.56 3.09 10.00
CA ILE A 141 -7.73 2.99 8.79
C ILE A 141 -6.25 3.10 9.14
N VAL A 142 -5.84 3.97 10.07
CA VAL A 142 -4.44 4.14 10.51
C VAL A 142 -3.98 3.00 11.42
N ALA A 143 -4.87 2.43 12.23
CA ALA A 143 -4.54 1.26 13.06
C ALA A 143 -4.20 0.01 12.22
N ALA A 144 -4.81 -0.15 11.04
CA ALA A 144 -4.54 -1.26 10.14
C ALA A 144 -3.06 -1.35 9.70
N PRO A 145 -2.44 -0.31 9.09
CA PRO A 145 -1.03 -0.35 8.71
C PRO A 145 -0.11 -0.33 9.92
N GLN A 146 -0.50 0.27 11.05
CA GLN A 146 0.28 0.16 12.30
C GLN A 146 0.42 -1.31 12.76
N SER A 147 -0.64 -2.10 12.64
CA SER A 147 -0.61 -3.55 12.97
C SER A 147 0.23 -4.38 12.00
N ARG A 148 0.57 -3.81 10.84
CA ARG A 148 1.40 -4.40 9.76
C ARG A 148 2.69 -3.62 9.51
N ALA A 149 3.05 -2.75 10.45
CA ALA A 149 4.20 -1.88 10.35
C ALA A 149 5.50 -2.71 10.34
N PRO A 150 6.60 -2.14 9.83
CA PRO A 150 7.91 -2.81 9.84
C PRO A 150 8.28 -3.39 11.22
N THR A 151 8.08 -2.61 12.29
CA THR A 151 8.37 -2.99 13.69
C THR A 151 7.56 -4.19 14.21
N GLN A 152 6.51 -4.60 13.49
CA GLN A 152 5.67 -5.75 13.83
C GLN A 152 6.09 -7.03 13.07
N CYS A 153 6.84 -6.94 11.97
CA CYS A 153 7.42 -8.11 11.30
C CYS A 153 8.85 -8.35 11.81
N ARG A 154 9.09 -9.50 12.45
CA ARG A 154 10.35 -9.81 13.14
C ARG A 154 11.14 -10.96 12.52
N SER A 155 10.58 -11.66 11.53
CA SER A 155 11.24 -12.78 10.85
C SER A 155 10.86 -12.85 9.37
N ALA A 156 11.68 -13.55 8.59
CA ALA A 156 11.42 -13.78 7.16
C ALA A 156 10.12 -14.59 6.95
N GLU A 157 9.88 -15.60 7.79
CA GLU A 157 8.69 -16.44 7.74
C GLU A 157 7.42 -15.63 8.05
N GLN A 158 7.51 -14.69 8.99
CA GLN A 158 6.39 -13.80 9.30
C GLN A 158 6.08 -12.86 8.13
N CYS A 159 7.10 -12.24 7.54
CA CYS A 159 6.93 -11.36 6.39
C CYS A 159 6.37 -12.15 5.19
N TYR A 160 6.84 -13.38 4.96
CA TYR A 160 6.27 -14.29 3.96
C TYR A 160 4.79 -14.60 4.24
N ALA A 161 4.44 -15.03 5.45
CA ALA A 161 3.07 -15.29 5.85
C ALA A 161 2.15 -14.07 5.65
N TRP A 162 2.69 -12.85 5.80
CA TRP A 162 1.93 -11.62 5.63
C TRP A 162 1.80 -11.14 4.19
N THR A 163 2.69 -11.60 3.29
CA THR A 163 2.73 -11.25 1.87
C THR A 163 2.30 -12.38 0.94
N GLN A 164 1.77 -13.49 1.45
CA GLN A 164 1.32 -14.63 0.60
C GLN A 164 0.36 -14.21 -0.52
N ASP A 165 -0.54 -13.24 -0.26
CA ASP A 165 -1.48 -12.74 -1.27
C ASP A 165 -0.80 -12.03 -2.45
N VAL A 166 0.47 -11.66 -2.31
CA VAL A 166 1.29 -10.95 -3.31
C VAL A 166 2.66 -11.61 -3.50
N ALA A 167 2.82 -12.89 -3.12
CA ALA A 167 4.10 -13.60 -3.24
C ALA A 167 4.66 -13.60 -4.67
N HIS A 168 3.76 -13.63 -5.67
CA HIS A 168 4.14 -13.52 -7.08
C HIS A 168 4.91 -12.23 -7.40
N ALA A 169 4.60 -11.10 -6.75
CA ALA A 169 5.33 -9.86 -6.94
C ALA A 169 6.79 -9.98 -6.46
N VAL A 170 7.02 -10.67 -5.33
CA VAL A 170 8.37 -10.92 -4.81
C VAL A 170 9.14 -11.85 -5.75
N HIS A 171 8.49 -12.86 -6.32
CA HIS A 171 9.12 -13.73 -7.33
C HIS A 171 9.55 -12.94 -8.58
N LEU A 172 8.70 -12.04 -9.08
CA LEU A 172 9.06 -11.16 -10.20
C LEU A 172 10.28 -10.29 -9.86
N MET A 173 10.37 -9.75 -8.64
CA MET A 173 11.53 -8.97 -8.22
C MET A 173 12.79 -9.84 -8.19
N LEU A 174 12.72 -11.04 -7.59
CA LEU A 174 13.84 -12.00 -7.54
C LEU A 174 14.37 -12.38 -8.93
N ASP A 175 13.48 -12.54 -9.91
CA ASP A 175 13.81 -12.93 -11.27
C ASP A 175 14.43 -11.78 -12.10
N THR A 176 14.30 -10.53 -11.64
CA THR A 176 14.67 -9.33 -12.39
C THR A 176 15.76 -8.48 -11.75
N LEU A 177 16.40 -8.97 -10.68
CA LEU A 177 17.48 -8.25 -10.00
C LEU A 177 18.65 -7.95 -10.93
N ALA A 178 19.12 -6.70 -10.91
CA ALA A 178 20.36 -6.31 -11.58
C ALA A 178 21.61 -6.84 -10.86
N ARG A 179 21.52 -7.01 -9.54
CA ARG A 179 22.63 -7.41 -8.66
C ARG A 179 22.25 -8.58 -7.74
N PRO A 180 21.90 -9.76 -8.29
CA PRO A 180 21.50 -10.91 -7.47
C PRO A 180 22.63 -11.40 -6.54
N ASP A 181 23.88 -11.03 -6.79
CA ASP A 181 25.04 -11.31 -5.94
C ASP A 181 25.03 -10.58 -4.59
N LEU A 182 24.27 -9.47 -4.49
CA LEU A 182 24.14 -8.69 -3.26
C LEU A 182 22.94 -9.11 -2.39
N LEU A 183 22.14 -10.07 -2.87
CA LEU A 183 20.90 -10.47 -2.22
C LEU A 183 21.18 -11.28 -0.94
N ASP A 184 20.51 -10.90 0.16
CA ASP A 184 20.46 -11.74 1.35
C ASP A 184 19.54 -12.95 1.10
N HIS A 185 20.15 -14.07 0.69
CA HIS A 185 19.48 -15.31 0.35
C HIS A 185 18.73 -15.95 1.51
N ASP A 186 19.21 -15.78 2.75
CA ASP A 186 18.57 -16.35 3.93
C ASP A 186 17.25 -15.64 4.19
N ARG A 187 17.23 -14.31 4.06
CA ARG A 187 16.02 -13.49 4.24
C ARG A 187 14.96 -13.72 3.20
N VAL A 188 15.32 -14.04 1.95
CA VAL A 188 14.34 -14.32 0.89
C VAL A 188 14.01 -15.80 0.73
N SER A 189 14.66 -16.70 1.49
CA SER A 189 14.47 -18.15 1.36
C SER A 189 13.01 -18.60 1.44
N PRO A 190 12.09 -17.99 2.22
CA PRO A 190 10.68 -18.39 2.23
C PRO A 190 9.94 -18.22 0.90
N TRP A 191 10.40 -17.33 0.02
CA TRP A 191 9.82 -17.09 -1.31
C TRP A 191 10.49 -17.90 -2.43
N ARG A 192 11.38 -18.84 -2.10
CA ARG A 192 12.07 -19.69 -3.09
C ARG A 192 11.49 -21.11 -3.19
N HIS A 193 10.42 -21.39 -2.47
CA HIS A 193 9.73 -22.69 -2.41
C HIS A 193 8.35 -22.61 -3.05
#